data_AF-A0A920CQF4-F1
#
_entry.id   AF-A0A920CQF4-F1
#
_cell.length_a   1.000
_cell.length_b   1.000
_cell.length_c   1.000
_cell.angle_alpha   90.00
_cell.angle_beta   90.00
_cell.angle_gamma   90.00
#
_symmetry.space_group_name_H-M   'P 1'
#
loop_
_entity.id
_entity.type
_entity.pdbx_description
1 polymer ?
#
loop_
_entity_poly.entity_id
_entity_poly.type
_entity_poly.pdbx_seq_one_letter_code
_entity_poly.pdbx_strand_id
1 'polypeptide(L)'
;MKIIKEDELKNFITDEERREFYNVNIDDTRLNELLAYYTFFKSNAGSVSLDKQSTYYSMYFWFVQFKERYFEVYGHDEGIEQEAFKLLKEIDYQLEEGVDWGLIEKIELKAI
;
A
#
# COMPACT_ATOMS: atom_id res chain seq x y z
N MET A 1 -0.82 5.35 -15.86
CA MET A 1 -0.72 5.07 -14.42
C MET A 1 -2.04 5.38 -13.73
N LYS A 2 -2.46 4.49 -12.82
CA LYS A 2 -3.70 4.54 -12.05
C LYS A 2 -3.46 3.93 -10.66
N ILE A 3 -4.02 4.54 -9.62
CA ILE A 3 -4.05 3.94 -8.28
C ILE A 3 -5.28 3.04 -8.17
N ILE A 4 -5.07 1.78 -7.79
CA ILE A 4 -6.12 0.78 -7.64
C ILE A 4 -6.74 0.91 -6.25
N LYS A 5 -7.98 1.44 -6.20
CA LYS A 5 -8.78 1.58 -4.99
C LYS A 5 -9.52 0.29 -4.63
N GLU A 6 -10.16 0.27 -3.46
CA GLU A 6 -10.79 -0.92 -2.87
C GLU A 6 -11.77 -1.63 -3.81
N ASP A 7 -12.63 -0.87 -4.47
CA ASP A 7 -13.64 -1.41 -5.38
C ASP A 7 -13.03 -2.12 -6.60
N GLU A 8 -11.85 -1.68 -7.01
CA GLU A 8 -11.14 -2.24 -8.16
C GLU A 8 -10.24 -3.40 -7.77
N LEU A 9 -9.80 -3.43 -6.52
CA LEU A 9 -8.90 -4.46 -6.01
C LEU A 9 -9.51 -5.86 -6.09
N LYS A 10 -10.84 -5.95 -6.00
CA LYS A 10 -11.61 -7.21 -6.14
C LYS A 10 -11.41 -7.89 -7.51
N ASN A 11 -10.91 -7.15 -8.51
CA ASN A 11 -10.56 -7.72 -9.82
C ASN A 11 -9.19 -8.40 -9.83
N PHE A 12 -8.37 -8.19 -8.80
CA PHE A 12 -6.98 -8.67 -8.71
C PHE A 12 -6.77 -9.70 -7.60
N ILE A 13 -7.60 -9.66 -6.55
CA ILE A 13 -7.51 -10.56 -5.41
C ILE A 13 -8.90 -10.92 -4.91
N THR A 14 -9.14 -12.22 -4.71
CA THR A 14 -10.37 -12.72 -4.09
C THR A 14 -10.36 -12.49 -2.58
N ASP A 15 -11.54 -12.58 -1.93
CA ASP A 15 -11.62 -12.49 -0.47
C ASP A 15 -10.87 -13.64 0.24
N GLU A 16 -10.74 -14.81 -0.39
CA GLU A 16 -10.02 -15.96 0.16
C GLU A 16 -8.50 -15.74 0.11
N GLU A 17 -7.96 -15.40 -1.06
CA GLU A 17 -6.54 -15.05 -1.24
C GLU A 17 -6.14 -13.87 -0.35
N ARG A 18 -7.03 -12.88 -0.17
CA ARG A 18 -6.75 -11.73 0.70
C ARG A 18 -6.49 -12.16 2.14
N ARG A 19 -7.24 -13.15 2.64
CA ARG A 19 -7.10 -13.64 4.03
C ARG A 19 -5.76 -14.33 4.27
N GLU A 20 -5.07 -14.79 3.23
CA GLU A 20 -3.71 -15.34 3.36
C GLU A 20 -2.71 -14.29 3.85
N PHE A 21 -2.97 -13.01 3.58
CA PHE A 21 -2.14 -11.90 4.02
C PHE A 21 -2.54 -11.34 5.41
N TYR A 22 -3.54 -11.92 6.08
CA TYR A 22 -3.97 -11.43 7.39
C TYR A 22 -2.97 -11.80 8.47
N ASN A 23 -2.70 -10.85 9.36
CA ASN A 23 -1.90 -11.08 10.55
C ASN A 23 -2.81 -11.43 11.73
N VAL A 24 -2.68 -12.65 12.27
CA VAL A 24 -3.48 -13.13 13.40
C VAL A 24 -3.29 -12.35 14.70
N ASN A 25 -2.23 -11.53 14.80
CA ASN A 25 -1.94 -10.69 15.96
C ASN A 25 -2.55 -9.27 15.85
N ILE A 26 -3.26 -8.96 14.76
CA ILE A 26 -3.96 -7.69 14.58
C ILE A 26 -5.46 -7.90 14.81
N ASP A 27 -5.95 -7.39 15.93
CA ASP A 27 -7.37 -7.47 16.31
C ASP A 27 -8.25 -6.51 15.48
N ASP A 28 -7.72 -5.35 15.08
CA ASP A 28 -8.46 -4.37 14.27
C ASP A 28 -8.65 -4.91 12.85
N THR A 29 -9.88 -5.32 12.53
CA THR A 29 -10.20 -5.96 11.25
C THR A 29 -9.87 -5.07 10.05
N ARG A 30 -10.14 -3.76 10.15
CA ARG A 30 -9.86 -2.82 9.06
C ARG A 30 -8.36 -2.63 8.86
N LEU A 31 -7.59 -2.52 9.94
CA LEU A 31 -6.14 -2.44 9.86
C LEU A 31 -5.54 -3.68 9.17
N ASN A 32 -6.08 -4.86 9.50
CA ASN A 32 -5.64 -6.12 8.91
C ASN A 32 -5.98 -6.20 7.41
N GLU A 33 -7.15 -5.72 7.00
CA GLU A 33 -7.52 -5.57 5.59
C GLU A 33 -6.56 -4.65 4.83
N LEU A 34 -6.25 -3.49 5.40
CA LEU A 34 -5.34 -2.53 4.77
C LEU A 34 -3.92 -3.09 4.65
N LEU A 35 -3.44 -3.79 5.68
CA LEU A 35 -2.17 -4.52 5.63
C LEU A 35 -2.17 -5.57 4.53
N ALA A 36 -3.27 -6.32 4.38
CA ALA A 36 -3.40 -7.35 3.36
C ALA A 36 -3.33 -6.74 1.94
N TYR A 37 -3.98 -5.60 1.71
CA TYR A 37 -3.92 -4.91 0.42
C TYR A 37 -2.51 -4.43 0.08
N TYR A 38 -1.82 -3.80 1.03
CA TYR A 38 -0.42 -3.41 0.86
C TYR A 38 0.46 -4.64 0.57
N THR A 39 0.30 -5.71 1.36
CA THR A 39 1.11 -6.92 1.25
C THR A 39 0.88 -7.62 -0.09
N PHE A 40 -0.36 -7.64 -0.60
CA PHE A 40 -0.67 -8.17 -1.91
C PHE A 40 0.17 -7.51 -3.01
N PHE A 41 0.20 -6.17 -3.07
CA PHE A 41 1.01 -5.47 -4.07
C PHE A 41 2.50 -5.72 -3.87
N LYS A 42 2.97 -5.71 -2.63
CA LYS A 42 4.38 -5.95 -2.32
C LYS A 42 4.85 -7.34 -2.75
N SER A 43 4.06 -8.37 -2.46
CA SER A 43 4.35 -9.76 -2.82
C SER A 43 4.19 -10.03 -4.31
N ASN A 44 3.36 -9.27 -5.02
CA ASN A 44 3.03 -9.49 -6.43
C ASN A 44 3.52 -8.38 -7.37
N ALA A 45 4.47 -7.55 -6.93
CA ALA A 45 4.88 -6.37 -7.68
C ALA A 45 5.37 -6.67 -9.11
N GLY A 46 5.91 -7.88 -9.34
CA GLY A 46 6.36 -8.34 -10.66
C GLY A 46 5.37 -9.26 -11.42
N SER A 47 4.26 -9.65 -10.81
CA SER A 47 3.30 -10.62 -11.37
C SER A 47 1.90 -10.07 -11.57
N VAL A 48 1.55 -8.96 -10.91
CA VAL A 48 0.25 -8.31 -11.10
C VAL A 48 0.13 -7.75 -12.52
N SER A 49 -1.05 -7.90 -13.13
CA SER A 49 -1.33 -7.42 -14.49
C SER A 49 -1.60 -5.91 -14.52
N LEU A 50 -0.63 -5.12 -14.06
CA LEU A 50 -0.65 -3.67 -14.03
C LEU A 50 0.68 -3.13 -14.57
N ASP A 51 0.66 -1.90 -15.08
CA ASP A 51 1.91 -1.22 -15.37
C ASP A 51 2.68 -0.95 -14.06
N LYS A 52 4.02 -0.91 -14.17
CA LYS A 52 4.92 -0.80 -13.02
C LYS A 52 4.56 0.39 -12.13
N GLN A 53 4.27 1.55 -12.71
CA GLN A 53 3.90 2.73 -11.93
C GLN A 53 2.60 2.51 -11.16
N SER A 54 1.56 2.00 -11.81
CA SER A 54 0.28 1.66 -11.14
C SER A 54 0.47 0.69 -9.98
N THR A 55 1.33 -0.32 -10.13
CA THR A 55 1.67 -1.28 -9.06
C THR A 55 2.33 -0.58 -7.86
N TYR A 56 3.41 0.16 -8.08
CA TYR A 56 4.19 0.77 -7.01
C TYR A 56 3.45 1.92 -6.31
N TYR A 57 2.69 2.74 -7.04
CA TYR A 57 1.89 3.79 -6.41
C TYR A 57 0.64 3.26 -5.73
N SER A 58 0.04 2.16 -6.20
CA SER A 58 -1.03 1.47 -5.45
C SER A 58 -0.48 0.86 -4.16
N MET A 59 0.71 0.25 -4.20
CA MET A 59 1.39 -0.25 -3.01
C MET A 59 1.61 0.87 -1.97
N TYR A 60 2.12 2.03 -2.40
CA TYR A 60 2.30 3.19 -1.53
C TYR A 60 0.98 3.70 -0.96
N PHE A 61 -0.05 3.84 -1.81
CA PHE A 61 -1.38 4.23 -1.39
C PHE A 61 -1.91 3.35 -0.26
N TRP A 62 -1.87 2.02 -0.43
CA TRP A 62 -2.35 1.09 0.60
C TRP A 62 -1.50 1.10 1.86
N PHE A 63 -0.18 1.30 1.73
CA PHE A 63 0.70 1.48 2.88
C PHE A 63 0.32 2.72 3.71
N VAL A 64 0.03 3.86 3.07
CA VAL A 64 -0.39 5.08 3.78
C VAL A 64 -1.71 4.85 4.51
N GLN A 65 -2.70 4.22 3.87
CA GLN A 65 -3.96 3.87 4.55
C GLN A 65 -3.72 2.97 5.77
N PHE A 66 -2.87 1.95 5.63
CA PHE A 66 -2.46 1.07 6.73
C PHE A 66 -1.76 1.85 7.86
N LYS A 67 -0.76 2.68 7.53
CA LYS A 67 0.02 3.50 8.48
C LYS A 67 -0.89 4.37 9.33
N GLU A 68 -1.80 5.11 8.70
CA GLU A 68 -2.70 6.01 9.41
C GLU A 68 -3.62 5.24 10.36
N ARG A 69 -4.23 4.15 9.88
CA ARG A 69 -5.07 3.31 10.74
C ARG A 69 -4.27 2.69 11.88
N TYR A 70 -3.03 2.29 11.62
CA TYR A 70 -2.14 1.78 12.66
C TYR A 70 -1.92 2.83 13.74
N PHE A 71 -1.60 4.07 13.37
CA PHE A 71 -1.37 5.16 14.32
C PHE A 71 -2.62 5.53 15.11
N GLU A 72 -3.80 5.44 14.51
CA GLU A 72 -5.07 5.60 15.24
C GLU A 72 -5.27 4.53 16.32
N VAL A 73 -4.88 3.28 16.04
CA VAL A 73 -5.14 2.13 16.92
C VAL A 73 -4.07 1.98 18.01
N TYR A 74 -2.79 2.11 17.64
CA TYR A 74 -1.65 1.80 18.50
C TYR A 74 -0.81 3.02 18.89
N GLY A 75 -1.09 4.18 18.30
CA GLY A 75 -0.28 5.38 18.46
C GLY A 75 0.87 5.46 17.45
N HIS A 76 1.56 6.59 17.45
CA HIS A 76 2.66 6.87 16.53
C HIS A 76 3.81 5.88 16.68
N ASP A 77 4.30 5.35 15.56
CA ASP A 77 5.43 4.42 15.49
C ASP A 77 6.47 4.91 14.46
N GLU A 78 7.65 5.29 14.96
CA GLU A 78 8.78 5.78 14.15
C GLU A 78 9.30 4.72 13.17
N GLY A 79 9.17 3.44 13.50
CA GLY A 79 9.54 2.33 12.63
C GLY A 79 8.64 2.28 11.39
N ILE A 80 7.34 2.51 11.56
CA ILE A 80 6.40 2.59 10.43
C ILE A 80 6.69 3.83 9.57
N GLU A 81 7.01 4.98 10.17
CA GLU A 81 7.44 6.15 9.38
C GLU A 81 8.72 5.85 8.58
N GLN A 82 9.68 5.13 9.17
CA GLN A 82 10.88 4.70 8.43
C GLN A 82 10.56 3.76 7.27
N GLU A 83 9.56 2.89 7.40
CA GLU A 83 9.09 2.04 6.29
C GLU A 83 8.51 2.87 5.14
N ALA A 84 7.85 4.01 5.42
CA ALA A 84 7.38 4.93 4.39
C ALA A 84 8.55 5.44 3.52
N PHE A 85 9.64 5.87 4.16
CA PHE A 85 10.85 6.33 3.46
C PHE A 85 11.54 5.21 2.68
N LYS A 86 11.56 3.98 3.20
CA LYS A 86 12.10 2.83 2.46
C LYS A 86 11.26 2.54 1.22
N LEU A 87 9.95 2.63 1.32
CA LEU A 87 9.04 2.43 0.20
C LEU A 87 9.25 3.50 -0.87
N LEU A 88 9.41 4.78 -0.50
CA LEU A 88 9.74 5.84 -1.46
C LEU A 88 11.08 5.58 -2.18
N LYS A 89 12.11 5.10 -1.46
CA LYS A 89 13.39 4.71 -2.09
C LYS A 89 13.24 3.51 -3.02
N GLU A 90 12.39 2.56 -2.68
CA GLU A 90 12.09 1.43 -3.54
C GLU A 90 11.38 1.89 -4.82
N ILE A 91 10.42 2.80 -4.71
CA ILE A 91 9.75 3.42 -5.86
C ILE A 91 10.77 4.14 -6.75
N ASP A 92 11.65 4.96 -6.16
CA ASP A 92 12.69 5.69 -6.88
C ASP A 92 13.64 4.75 -7.64
N TYR A 93 14.02 3.64 -7.00
CA TYR A 93 14.88 2.63 -7.61
C TYR A 93 14.17 1.85 -8.73
N GLN A 94 12.88 1.58 -8.56
CA GLN A 94 12.12 0.72 -9.45
C GLN A 94 11.52 1.46 -10.64
N LEU A 95 11.21 2.75 -10.50
CA LEU A 95 10.64 3.56 -11.57
C LEU A 95 11.77 4.37 -12.23
N GLU A 96 11.99 4.15 -13.53
CA GLU A 96 13.04 4.84 -14.31
C GLU A 96 12.90 6.37 -14.29
N GLU A 97 11.68 6.86 -14.16
CA GLU A 97 11.33 8.28 -14.11
C GLU A 97 11.52 8.91 -12.71
N GLY A 98 11.85 8.09 -11.69
CA GLY A 98 11.92 8.48 -10.29
C GLY A 98 10.55 8.63 -9.62
N VAL A 99 10.55 9.17 -8.40
CA VAL A 99 9.34 9.42 -7.61
C VAL A 99 8.56 10.64 -8.13
N ASP A 100 7.28 10.46 -8.41
CA ASP A 100 6.32 11.54 -8.64
C ASP A 100 5.87 12.13 -7.29
N TRP A 101 6.60 13.15 -6.83
CA TRP A 101 6.30 13.82 -5.56
C TRP A 101 4.92 14.47 -5.51
N GLY A 102 4.39 14.93 -6.66
CA GLY A 102 3.04 15.50 -6.71
C GLY A 102 1.96 14.45 -6.49
N LEU A 103 2.22 13.20 -6.92
CA LEU A 103 1.34 12.08 -6.62
C LEU A 103 1.46 11.63 -5.15
N ILE A 104 2.69 11.53 -4.63
CA ILE A 104 2.93 11.20 -3.21
C ILE A 104 2.20 12.18 -2.29
N GLU A 105 2.31 13.49 -2.55
CA GLU A 105 1.62 14.52 -1.78
C GLU A 105 0.09 14.31 -1.82
N LYS A 106 -0.48 14.03 -2.99
CA LYS A 106 -1.93 13.78 -3.10
C LYS A 106 -2.38 12.53 -2.34
N ILE A 107 -1.57 11.48 -2.31
CA ILE A 107 -1.86 10.26 -1.54
C ILE A 107 -1.88 10.60 -0.04
N GLU A 108 -0.84 11.26 0.47
CA GLU A 108 -0.71 11.63 1.88
C GLU A 108 -1.81 12.62 2.31
N LEU A 109 -2.23 13.53 1.44
CA LEU A 109 -3.32 14.49 1.69
C LEU A 109 -4.72 13.92 1.43
N LYS A 110 -4.84 12.65 1.04
CA LYS A 110 -6.12 11.99 0.67
C LYS A 110 -6.89 12.74 -0.43
N ALA A 111 -6.18 13.35 -1.36
CA ALA A 111 -6.73 14.17 -2.44
C ALA A 111 -6.93 13.36 -3.74
N ILE A 112 -7.07 12.04 -3.66
CA ILE A 112 -7.17 11.10 -4.79
C ILE A 112 -8.43 10.27 -4.77
#